data_AF-A0A938ZUG9-F1
#
_entry.id   AF-A0A938ZUG9-F1
#
_cell.length_a   1.000
_cell.length_b   1.000
_cell.length_c   1.000
_cell.angle_alpha   90.00
_cell.angle_beta   90.00
_cell.angle_gamma   90.00
#
_symmetry.space_group_name_H-M   'P 1'
#
loop_
_entity.id
_entity.type
_entity.pdbx_description
1 polymer ?
#
loop_
_entity_poly.entity_id
_entity_poly.type
_entity_poly.pdbx_seq_one_letter_code
_entity_poly.pdbx_strand_id
1 'polypeptide(L)'
;MLPTITSDLANYDGGYSYGSERKGIYREITIPVGSLQIANFFGLFDMHGNVWEWCLDHWHKNYNNAPNNGDSWRDSSDNKIHVMRGGSWRNDPYLCRSSSRLQKIASEMSNHVGFRIVCSL
;
A
#
# COMPACT_ATOMS: atom_id res chain seq x y z
N MET A 1 -8.80 9.98 21.01
CA MET A 1 -9.10 9.04 19.90
C MET A 1 -7.91 9.12 18.96
N LEU A 2 -7.21 8.01 18.69
CA LEU A 2 -6.12 8.03 17.71
C LEU A 2 -6.72 8.30 16.33
N PRO A 3 -6.14 9.19 15.50
CA PRO A 3 -6.67 9.45 14.18
C PRO A 3 -6.64 8.17 13.35
N THR A 4 -7.74 7.90 12.68
CA THR A 4 -7.91 6.75 11.80
C THR A 4 -7.85 7.23 10.34
N ILE A 5 -7.70 6.31 9.38
CA ILE A 5 -7.56 6.69 7.97
C ILE A 5 -8.87 7.30 7.44
N THR A 6 -8.77 8.47 6.80
CA THR A 6 -9.87 9.15 6.10
C THR A 6 -9.45 9.57 4.69
N SER A 7 -10.39 9.93 3.82
CA SER A 7 -10.13 10.36 2.44
C SER A 7 -9.39 11.70 2.32
N ASP A 8 -9.23 12.40 3.45
CA ASP A 8 -8.45 13.64 3.56
C ASP A 8 -6.97 13.33 3.83
N LEU A 9 -6.69 12.16 4.42
CA LEU A 9 -5.34 11.69 4.73
C LEU A 9 -4.77 10.79 3.65
N ALA A 10 -5.63 10.12 2.88
CA ALA A 10 -5.22 9.16 1.86
C ALA A 10 -6.19 9.11 0.68
N ASN A 11 -5.68 8.76 -0.51
CA ASN A 11 -6.48 8.60 -1.71
C ASN A 11 -6.90 7.12 -1.90
N TYR A 12 -8.16 6.81 -1.62
CA TYR A 12 -8.76 5.48 -1.75
C TYR A 12 -10.25 5.63 -2.13
N ASP A 13 -10.99 4.52 -2.22
CA ASP A 13 -12.45 4.55 -2.42
C ASP A 13 -13.17 5.08 -1.17
N GLY A 14 -13.38 6.40 -1.14
CA GLY A 14 -14.11 7.10 -0.09
C GLY A 14 -15.58 6.70 0.04
N GLY A 15 -16.13 5.89 -0.87
CA GLY A 15 -17.45 5.27 -0.74
C GLY A 15 -17.55 4.26 0.41
N TYR A 16 -16.40 3.84 0.96
CA TYR A 16 -16.29 3.00 2.15
C TYR A 16 -15.72 3.80 3.33
N SER A 17 -16.19 3.47 4.54
CA SER A 17 -15.63 3.99 5.79
C SER A 17 -14.70 2.97 6.45
N TYR A 18 -13.83 3.46 7.32
CA TYR A 18 -12.99 2.63 8.17
C TYR A 18 -13.26 2.94 9.64
N GLY A 19 -13.60 1.92 10.43
CA GLY A 19 -14.08 2.12 11.80
C GLY A 19 -15.39 2.92 11.83
N SER A 20 -15.46 3.91 12.70
CA SER A 20 -16.65 4.76 12.90
C SER A 20 -16.64 6.06 12.07
N GLU A 21 -15.73 6.17 11.10
CA GLU A 21 -15.64 7.36 10.24
C GLU A 21 -16.79 7.47 9.26
N ARG A 22 -16.98 8.67 8.74
CA ARG A 22 -17.90 8.94 7.65
C ARG A 22 -17.28 8.52 6.31
N LYS A 23 -18.14 8.24 5.35
CA LYS A 23 -17.73 8.15 3.94
C LYS A 23 -17.14 9.49 3.50
N GLY A 24 -16.18 9.42 2.59
CA GLY A 24 -15.39 10.53 2.12
C GLY A 24 -15.40 10.65 0.60
N ILE A 25 -14.41 11.36 0.06
CA ILE A 25 -14.27 11.59 -1.38
C ILE A 25 -13.64 10.36 -2.03
N TYR A 26 -14.34 9.77 -3.00
CA TYR A 26 -13.76 8.80 -3.94
C TYR A 26 -13.33 9.56 -5.20
N ARG A 27 -12.02 9.65 -5.43
CA ARG A 27 -11.47 10.46 -6.55
C ARG A 27 -11.42 9.71 -7.87
N GLU A 28 -11.56 8.39 -7.86
CA GLU A 28 -11.58 7.53 -9.06
C GLU A 28 -10.31 7.59 -9.94
N ILE A 29 -9.25 8.23 -9.45
CA ILE A 29 -7.98 8.39 -10.15
C ILE A 29 -6.85 8.62 -9.14
N THR A 30 -5.62 8.41 -9.59
CA THR A 30 -4.43 8.87 -8.87
C THR A 30 -4.43 10.39 -8.74
N ILE A 31 -3.83 10.87 -7.65
CA ILE A 31 -3.56 12.30 -7.44
C ILE A 31 -2.05 12.55 -7.49
N PRO A 32 -1.59 13.79 -7.75
CA PRO A 32 -0.18 14.12 -7.67
C PRO A 32 0.40 13.73 -6.31
N VAL A 33 1.61 13.16 -6.32
CA VAL A 33 2.31 12.71 -5.10
C VAL A 33 2.39 13.85 -4.10
N GLY A 34 2.03 13.58 -2.85
CA GLY A 34 2.07 14.55 -1.75
C GLY A 34 1.01 15.66 -1.81
N SER A 35 0.04 15.60 -2.73
CA SER A 35 -0.98 16.65 -2.87
C SER A 35 -1.95 16.76 -1.70
N LEU A 36 -2.06 15.74 -0.85
CA LEU A 36 -2.79 15.82 0.43
C LEU A 36 -1.99 16.52 1.54
N GLN A 37 -0.73 16.90 1.27
CA GLN A 37 0.15 17.67 2.17
C GLN A 37 0.37 17.05 3.56
N ILE A 38 0.15 15.74 3.69
CA ILE A 38 0.30 15.01 4.95
C ILE A 38 1.28 13.86 4.72
N ALA A 39 2.41 13.92 5.41
CA ALA A 39 3.38 12.84 5.49
C ALA A 39 3.21 12.08 6.82
N ASN A 40 3.64 10.83 6.85
CA ASN A 40 3.81 10.11 8.11
C ASN A 40 5.02 10.67 8.91
N PHE A 41 5.24 10.16 10.12
CA PHE A 41 6.34 10.61 11.00
C PHE A 41 7.75 10.45 10.39
N PHE A 42 7.90 9.61 9.34
CA PHE A 42 9.15 9.43 8.60
C PHE A 42 9.30 10.37 7.41
N GLY A 43 8.35 11.30 7.18
CA GLY A 43 8.37 12.19 6.02
C GLY A 43 7.92 11.53 4.72
N LEU A 44 7.25 10.37 4.77
CA LEU A 44 6.78 9.65 3.59
C LEU A 44 5.31 10.00 3.28
N PHE A 45 5.06 10.37 2.02
CA PHE A 45 3.73 10.64 1.48
C PHE A 45 3.13 9.41 0.81
N ASP A 46 1.79 9.38 0.76
CA ASP A 46 0.99 8.41 -0.01
C ASP A 46 1.18 6.94 0.38
N MET A 47 1.64 6.65 1.61
CA MET A 47 1.86 5.28 2.10
C MET A 47 0.57 4.47 2.32
N HIS A 48 -0.60 5.11 2.20
CA HIS A 48 -1.91 4.59 2.57
C HIS A 48 -2.95 4.72 1.44
N GLY A 49 -2.51 4.73 0.18
CA GLY A 49 -3.41 4.80 -0.96
C GLY A 49 -2.68 5.30 -2.19
N ASN A 50 -3.42 5.94 -3.09
CA ASN A 50 -2.97 6.37 -4.41
C ASN A 50 -2.66 5.17 -5.32
N VAL A 51 -1.60 4.40 -5.08
CA VAL A 51 -1.27 3.18 -5.83
C VAL A 51 -0.71 2.10 -4.91
N TRP A 52 -0.98 0.83 -5.24
CA TRP A 52 -0.23 -0.27 -4.65
C TRP A 52 1.24 -0.15 -5.04
N GLU A 53 2.15 -0.38 -4.11
CA GLU A 53 3.58 -0.36 -4.38
C GLU A 53 4.13 -1.79 -4.38
N TRP A 54 4.82 -2.18 -5.45
CA TRP A 54 5.55 -3.45 -5.53
C TRP A 54 6.63 -3.55 -4.45
N CYS A 55 6.76 -4.73 -3.83
CA CYS A 55 7.87 -5.08 -2.94
C CYS A 55 8.70 -6.21 -3.54
N LEU A 56 9.98 -6.28 -3.14
CA LEU A 56 10.89 -7.31 -3.62
C LEU A 56 10.55 -8.70 -3.07
N ASP A 57 9.89 -8.76 -1.91
CA ASP A 57 9.41 -9.98 -1.27
C ASP A 57 8.47 -10.79 -2.17
N HIS A 58 8.68 -12.10 -2.18
CA HIS A 58 7.69 -13.04 -2.70
C HIS A 58 6.50 -13.15 -1.74
N TRP A 59 5.37 -13.62 -2.25
CA TRP A 59 4.20 -13.83 -1.41
C TRP A 59 4.31 -15.08 -0.53
N HIS A 60 4.19 -14.88 0.78
CA HIS A 60 3.97 -15.95 1.78
C HIS A 60 2.66 -15.73 2.54
N LYS A 61 1.92 -16.82 2.81
CA LYS A 61 0.60 -16.79 3.48
C LYS A 61 0.63 -16.23 4.90
N ASN A 62 1.76 -16.30 5.59
CA ASN A 62 1.98 -15.80 6.94
C ASN A 62 3.43 -15.35 7.09
N TYR A 63 3.81 -14.94 8.30
CA TYR A 63 5.17 -14.46 8.60
C TYR A 63 6.04 -15.50 9.33
N ASN A 64 5.65 -16.79 9.32
CA ASN A 64 6.47 -17.83 9.95
C ASN A 64 7.78 -17.97 9.18
N ASN A 65 8.90 -17.77 9.88
CA ASN A 65 10.27 -17.75 9.32
C ASN A 65 10.56 -16.56 8.39
N ALA A 66 9.80 -15.47 8.47
CA ALA A 66 10.14 -14.23 7.79
C ALA A 66 11.52 -13.70 8.30
N PRO A 67 12.36 -13.15 7.42
CA PRO A 67 13.56 -12.42 7.84
C PRO A 67 13.20 -11.29 8.81
N ASN A 68 14.00 -11.11 9.86
CA ASN A 68 13.81 -10.07 10.88
C ASN A 68 14.90 -8.98 10.83
N ASN A 69 15.73 -8.99 9.79
CA ASN A 69 16.87 -8.10 9.59
C ASN A 69 16.66 -7.09 8.45
N GLY A 70 15.49 -7.09 7.82
CA GLY A 70 15.17 -6.19 6.69
C GLY A 70 15.50 -6.75 5.31
N ASP A 71 16.06 -7.96 5.22
CA ASP A 71 16.27 -8.62 3.92
C ASP A 71 14.94 -8.99 3.28
N SER A 72 14.88 -8.90 1.94
CA SER A 72 13.71 -9.35 1.18
C SER A 72 13.46 -10.85 1.38
N TRP A 73 12.21 -11.24 1.65
CA TRP A 73 11.84 -12.65 1.76
C TRP A 73 11.62 -13.25 0.36
N ARG A 74 12.64 -13.93 -0.16
CA ARG A 74 12.59 -14.57 -1.49
C ARG A 74 12.75 -16.08 -1.38
N ASP A 75 11.97 -16.78 -2.18
CA ASP A 75 12.10 -18.23 -2.36
C ASP A 75 13.28 -18.54 -3.30
N SER A 76 13.85 -19.73 -3.17
CA SER A 76 14.90 -20.23 -4.07
C SER A 76 14.40 -20.63 -5.46
N SER A 77 13.08 -20.75 -5.63
CA SER A 77 12.42 -21.08 -6.89
C SER A 77 11.94 -19.83 -7.64
N ASP A 78 11.55 -20.02 -8.90
CA ASP A 78 11.05 -18.95 -9.78
C ASP A 78 9.63 -18.48 -9.42
N ASN A 79 9.42 -18.06 -8.18
CA ASN A 79 8.14 -17.52 -7.72
C ASN A 79 7.92 -16.13 -8.36
N LYS A 80 6.87 -16.02 -9.17
CA LYS A 80 6.49 -14.77 -9.86
C LYS A 80 5.48 -13.94 -9.08
N ILE A 81 5.07 -14.36 -7.89
CA ILE A 81 4.06 -13.68 -7.08
C ILE A 81 4.77 -12.84 -6.03
N HIS A 82 4.65 -11.53 -6.16
CA HIS A 82 5.25 -10.57 -5.24
C HIS A 82 4.20 -9.95 -4.32
N VAL A 83 4.67 -9.44 -3.20
CA VAL A 83 3.86 -8.64 -2.27
C VAL A 83 3.68 -7.23 -2.83
N MET A 84 2.47 -6.70 -2.69
CA MET A 84 2.17 -5.28 -2.83
C MET A 84 1.70 -4.70 -1.50
N ARG A 85 2.02 -3.42 -1.25
CA ARG A 85 1.67 -2.67 -0.03
C ARG A 85 1.00 -1.33 -0.35
N GLY A 86 0.28 -0.78 0.63
CA GLY A 86 -0.23 0.61 0.60
C GLY A 86 -1.70 0.79 0.20
N GLY A 87 -2.27 -0.11 -0.60
CA GLY A 87 -3.59 0.11 -1.19
C GLY A 87 -3.55 1.11 -2.35
N SER A 88 -4.69 1.40 -2.99
CA SER A 88 -4.74 2.33 -4.13
C SER A 88 -6.01 3.17 -4.13
N TRP A 89 -6.10 4.13 -5.04
CA TRP A 89 -7.24 5.03 -5.22
C TRP A 89 -8.59 4.32 -5.36
N ARG A 90 -8.61 3.05 -5.80
CA ARG A 90 -9.83 2.25 -6.04
C ARG A 90 -10.13 1.19 -4.98
N ASN A 91 -9.35 1.14 -3.90
CA ASN A 91 -9.55 0.14 -2.86
C ASN A 91 -10.35 0.71 -1.69
N ASP A 92 -11.03 -0.18 -0.97
CA ASP A 92 -11.55 0.16 0.35
C ASP A 92 -10.40 0.55 1.31
N PRO A 93 -10.68 1.34 2.36
CA PRO A 93 -9.66 1.76 3.30
C PRO A 93 -9.07 0.62 4.16
N TYR A 94 -9.71 -0.56 4.23
CA TYR A 94 -9.13 -1.71 4.94
C TYR A 94 -7.90 -2.23 4.21
N LEU A 95 -7.85 -2.13 2.89
CA LEU A 95 -6.68 -2.49 2.09
C LEU A 95 -5.55 -1.44 2.14
N CYS A 96 -5.84 -0.25 2.65
CA CYS A 96 -4.88 0.86 2.80
C CYS A 96 -4.14 0.90 4.15
N ARG A 97 -4.41 -0.05 5.06
CA ARG A 97 -3.68 -0.15 6.34
C ARG A 97 -2.22 -0.54 6.12
N SER A 98 -1.33 -0.10 7.02
CA SER A 98 0.11 -0.45 6.95
C SER A 98 0.37 -1.96 6.94
N SER A 99 -0.49 -2.74 7.62
CA SER A 99 -0.37 -4.20 7.69
C SER A 99 -0.98 -4.93 6.50
N SER A 100 -1.72 -4.25 5.62
CA SER A 100 -2.39 -4.87 4.48
C SER A 100 -1.36 -5.31 3.45
N ARG A 101 -1.61 -6.49 2.89
CA ARG A 101 -0.76 -7.11 1.87
C ARG A 101 -1.67 -7.62 0.77
N LEU A 102 -1.26 -7.42 -0.47
CA LEU A 102 -1.88 -8.04 -1.63
C LEU A 102 -0.82 -8.84 -2.38
N GLN A 103 -1.21 -9.95 -3.00
CA GLN A 103 -0.34 -10.74 -3.86
C GLN A 103 -0.64 -10.38 -5.32
N LYS A 104 0.39 -10.28 -6.16
CA LYS A 104 0.20 -10.07 -7.60
C LYS A 104 1.32 -10.73 -8.40
N ILE A 105 0.98 -11.23 -9.59
CA ILE A 105 1.95 -11.84 -10.51
C ILE A 105 2.76 -10.71 -11.17
N ALA A 106 4.09 -10.82 -11.18
CA ALA A 106 5.02 -9.79 -11.68
C ALA A 106 4.77 -9.37 -13.13
N SER A 107 4.20 -10.23 -13.97
CA SER A 107 3.86 -9.91 -15.36
C SER A 107 2.55 -9.15 -15.53
N GLU A 108 1.74 -9.01 -14.47
CA GLU A 108 0.46 -8.31 -14.55
C GLU A 108 0.63 -6.80 -14.40
N MET A 109 0.12 -6.05 -15.38
CA MET A 109 0.06 -4.60 -15.33
C MET A 109 -1.32 -4.13 -14.86
N SER A 110 -1.35 -3.00 -14.15
CA SER A 110 -2.58 -2.39 -13.66
C SER A 110 -2.36 -0.90 -13.43
N ASN A 111 -3.34 -0.07 -13.78
CA ASN A 111 -3.28 1.40 -13.66
C ASN A 111 -3.30 1.95 -12.22
N HIS A 112 -3.35 1.06 -11.23
CA HIS A 112 -3.42 1.39 -9.79
C HIS A 112 -2.28 0.71 -9.02
N VAL A 113 -1.25 0.27 -9.75
CA VAL A 113 -0.02 -0.33 -9.21
C VAL A 113 1.16 0.49 -9.71
N GLY A 114 2.02 0.89 -8.78
CA GLY A 114 3.25 1.61 -9.01
C GLY A 114 4.38 1.01 -8.16
N PHE A 115 5.36 1.83 -7.82
CA PHE A 115 6.52 1.41 -7.03
C PHE A 115 7.17 2.60 -6.34
N ARG A 116 8.01 2.30 -5.36
CA ARG A 116 8.93 3.24 -4.71
C ARG A 116 10.33 2.67 -4.75
N ILE A 117 11.30 3.51 -5.02
CA ILE A 117 12.71 3.11 -5.07
C ILE A 117 13.31 3.24 -3.66
N VAL A 118 14.13 2.26 -3.30
CA VAL A 118 14.95 2.29 -2.09
C VAL A 118 16.41 2.15 -2.52
N CYS A 119 17.29 2.94 -1.92
CA CYS A 119 18.73 2.85 -2.10
C CYS A 119 19.44 2.73 -0.74
N SER A 120 20.59 2.08 -0.72
CA SER A 120 21.50 2.11 0.43
C SER A 120 22.18 3.47 0.52
N LEU A 121 22.50 3.88 1.75
CA LEU A 121 23.29 5.07 2.04
C LEU A 121 24.77 4.89 1.62
#